data_AF-A0A534AVP8-F1
#
_entry.id   AF-A0A534AVP8-F1
#
_cell.length_a   1.000
_cell.length_b   1.000
_cell.length_c   1.000
_cell.angle_alpha   90.00
_cell.angle_beta   90.00
_cell.angle_gamma   90.00
#
_symmetry.space_group_name_H-M   'P 1'
#
loop_
_entity.id
_entity.type
_entity.pdbx_description
1 polymer ?
#
loop_
_entity_poly.entity_id
_entity_poly.type
_entity_poly.pdbx_seq_one_letter_code
_entity_poly.pdbx_strand_id
1 'polypeptide(L)'
;MNSGVDLAQALVQDANLRVLVLNGYYDLATPFSATEYVMTHLGVPPGTSSRIQMKYYEAGHMMYVHPPSLKKMKGDLDTFIDSTVHK
;
A
#
# COMPACT_ATOMS: atom_id res chain seq x y z
N MET A 1 13.78 11.56 7.70
CA MET A 1 12.83 10.73 8.49
C MET A 1 12.75 9.36 7.81
N ASN A 2 12.83 8.27 8.57
CA ASN A 2 12.60 6.92 8.05
C ASN A 2 11.20 6.47 8.49
N SER A 3 10.21 6.67 7.64
CA SER A 3 8.81 6.31 7.93
C SER A 3 8.57 4.80 8.01
N GLY A 4 9.50 3.95 7.57
CA GLY A 4 9.34 2.49 7.64
C GLY A 4 9.36 1.96 9.07
N VAL A 5 10.19 2.52 9.95
CA VAL A 5 10.28 2.11 11.36
C VAL A 5 8.98 2.45 12.09
N ASP A 6 8.45 3.65 11.87
CA ASP A 6 7.20 4.10 12.46
C ASP A 6 6.02 3.23 11.98
N LEU A 7 5.98 2.90 10.68
CA LEU A 7 4.97 2.01 10.10
C LEU A 7 5.05 0.59 10.70
N ALA A 8 6.25 0.04 10.84
CA ALA A 8 6.46 -1.28 11.44
C ALA A 8 5.96 -1.30 12.90
N GLN A 9 6.30 -0.26 13.68
CA GLN A 9 5.84 -0.12 15.05
C GLN A 9 4.31 -0.03 15.11
N ALA A 10 3.67 0.78 14.26
CA ALA A 10 2.22 0.91 14.22
C ALA A 10 1.53 -0.43 13.88
N LEU A 11 2.05 -1.16 12.89
CA LEU A 11 1.56 -2.49 12.52
C LEU A 11 1.69 -3.49 13.66
N VAL A 12 2.78 -3.44 14.44
CA VAL A 12 2.97 -4.34 15.60
C VAL A 12 2.02 -3.98 16.74
N GLN A 13 1.79 -2.69 16.99
CA GLN A 13 0.99 -2.21 18.12
C GLN A 13 -0.52 -2.42 17.91
N ASP A 14 -1.00 -2.35 16.67
CA ASP A 14 -2.42 -2.55 16.35
C ASP A 14 -2.60 -3.72 15.39
N ALA A 15 -3.17 -4.82 15.90
CA ALA A 15 -3.46 -6.02 15.13
C ALA A 15 -4.55 -5.80 14.05
N ASN A 16 -5.39 -4.78 14.19
CA ASN A 16 -6.44 -4.42 13.25
C ASN A 16 -5.96 -3.45 12.16
N LEU A 17 -4.80 -2.81 12.34
CA LEU A 17 -4.24 -1.91 11.35
C LEU A 17 -3.95 -2.67 10.05
N ARG A 18 -4.47 -2.14 8.93
CA ARG A 18 -4.28 -2.67 7.58
C ARG A 18 -3.74 -1.56 6.70
N VAL A 19 -2.86 -1.90 5.77
CA VAL A 19 -2.16 -0.95 4.91
C VAL A 19 -2.45 -1.28 3.46
N LEU A 20 -2.83 -0.26 2.68
CA LEU A 20 -2.95 -0.34 1.23
C LEU A 20 -1.93 0.59 0.60
N VAL A 21 -1.12 0.06 -0.31
CA VAL A 21 -0.11 0.82 -1.06
C VAL A 21 -0.46 0.80 -2.54
N LEU A 22 -0.50 1.98 -3.15
CA LEU A 22 -0.91 2.19 -4.53
C LEU A 22 0.31 2.62 -5.34
N ASN A 23 0.70 1.80 -6.32
CA ASN A 23 1.93 1.99 -7.07
C ASN A 23 1.67 2.25 -8.56
N GLY A 24 2.31 3.25 -9.14
CA GLY A 24 2.38 3.44 -10.60
C GLY A 24 3.56 2.67 -11.18
N TYR A 25 3.36 1.94 -12.28
CA TYR A 25 4.45 1.26 -12.99
C TYR A 25 5.49 2.22 -13.57
N TYR A 26 5.06 3.43 -13.93
CA TYR A 26 5.91 4.45 -14.54
C TYR A 26 6.29 5.56 -13.56
N ASP A 27 6.16 5.30 -12.26
CA ASP A 27 6.54 6.25 -11.23
C ASP A 27 8.06 6.21 -11.01
N LEU A 28 8.74 7.28 -11.45
CA LEU A 28 10.17 7.45 -11.28
C LEU A 28 10.54 8.23 -10.01
N ALA A 29 9.56 8.87 -9.36
CA ALA A 29 9.76 9.58 -8.10
C ALA A 29 9.74 8.61 -6.92
N THR A 30 8.83 7.64 -6.95
CA THR A 30 8.72 6.53 -6.00
C THR A 30 8.53 5.21 -6.73
N PRO A 31 9.62 4.60 -7.26
CA PRO A 31 9.53 3.34 -8.00
C PRO A 31 8.88 2.22 -7.18
N PHE A 32 7.92 1.51 -7.79
CA PHE A 32 7.18 0.44 -7.10
C PHE A 32 8.11 -0.63 -6.50
N SER A 33 9.25 -0.92 -7.15
CA SER A 33 10.24 -1.90 -6.66
C SER A 33 10.91 -1.44 -5.36
N ALA A 34 11.14 -0.13 -5.20
CA ALA A 34 11.65 0.42 -3.94
C ALA A 34 10.58 0.30 -2.83
N THR A 35 9.31 0.53 -3.17
CA THR A 35 8.19 0.31 -2.26
C THR A 35 8.08 -1.15 -1.82
N GLU A 36 8.16 -2.10 -2.75
CA GLU A 36 8.20 -3.54 -2.46
C GLU A 36 9.34 -3.90 -1.52
N TYR A 37 10.55 -3.38 -1.80
CA TYR A 37 11.71 -3.59 -0.95
C TYR A 37 11.45 -3.10 0.48
N VAL A 38 10.98 -1.86 0.64
CA VAL A 38 10.68 -1.30 1.97
C VAL A 38 9.64 -2.15 2.72
N MET A 39 8.53 -2.50 2.08
CA MET A 39 7.45 -3.23 2.76
C MET A 39 7.83 -4.68 3.11
N THR A 40 8.70 -5.32 2.33
CA THR A 40 9.22 -6.66 2.63
C THR A 40 10.31 -6.65 3.70
N HIS A 41 10.95 -5.51 3.95
CA HIS A 41 12.06 -5.35 4.89
C HIS A 41 11.69 -4.52 6.14
N LEU A 42 10.40 -4.39 6.46
CA LEU A 42 9.95 -3.66 7.66
C LEU A 42 10.40 -4.30 9.00
N GLY A 43 10.84 -5.56 8.99
CA GLY A 43 11.27 -6.26 10.20
C GLY A 43 10.12 -6.60 11.16
N VAL A 44 8.90 -6.77 10.64
CA VAL A 44 7.70 -7.08 11.44
C VAL A 44 7.59 -8.59 11.75
N PRO A 45 6.91 -8.98 12.85
CA PRO A 45 6.66 -10.38 13.18
C PRO A 45 5.94 -11.16 12.07
N PRO A 46 6.16 -12.48 11.97
CA PRO A 46 5.48 -13.32 10.98
C PRO A 46 3.95 -13.13 11.00
N GLY A 47 3.35 -13.11 9.81
CA GLY A 47 1.90 -12.87 9.65
C GLY A 47 1.50 -11.39 9.63
N THR A 48 2.29 -10.47 10.17
CA THR A 48 1.97 -9.02 10.12
C THR A 48 1.95 -8.49 8.69
N SER A 49 2.88 -8.93 7.85
CA SER A 49 2.97 -8.51 6.45
C SER A 49 1.74 -8.89 5.61
N SER A 50 0.93 -9.86 6.05
CA SER A 50 -0.32 -10.23 5.36
C SER A 50 -1.38 -9.13 5.40
N ARG A 51 -1.23 -8.14 6.29
CA ARG A 51 -2.10 -6.97 6.41
C ARG A 51 -1.70 -5.80 5.50
N ILE A 52 -0.61 -5.95 4.75
CA ILE A 52 -0.14 -4.98 3.76
C ILE A 52 -0.56 -5.47 2.38
N GLN A 53 -1.36 -4.67 1.67
CA GLN A 53 -1.80 -4.95 0.31
C GLN A 53 -1.12 -3.96 -0.65
N MET A 54 -0.65 -4.45 -1.78
CA MET A 54 -0.09 -3.63 -2.86
C MET A 54 -0.95 -3.73 -4.10
N LYS A 55 -1.20 -2.58 -4.73
CA LYS A 55 -1.90 -2.47 -6.02
C LYS A 55 -1.02 -1.72 -7.00
N TYR A 56 -1.20 -2.04 -8.27
CA TYR A 56 -0.39 -1.52 -9.36
C TYR A 56 -1.29 -0.90 -10.45
N TYR A 57 -0.78 0.14 -11.08
CA TYR A 57 -1.49 0.94 -12.06
C TYR A 57 -0.58 1.26 -13.26
N GLU A 58 -1.13 1.15 -14.47
CA GLU A 58 -0.52 1.60 -15.73
C GLU A 58 -0.51 3.13 -15.80
N ALA A 59 0.25 3.77 -14.90
CA ALA A 59 0.41 5.21 -14.80
C ALA A 59 1.71 5.58 -14.05
N GLY A 60 2.08 6.86 -14.07
CA GLY A 60 3.17 7.40 -13.26
C GLY A 60 2.72 7.74 -11.83
N HIS A 61 3.49 8.60 -11.17
CA HIS A 61 3.32 8.99 -9.76
C HIS A 61 1.89 9.39 -9.39
N MET A 62 1.30 10.27 -10.20
CA MET A 62 -0.05 10.78 -9.97
C MET A 62 -1.09 9.90 -10.67
N MET A 63 -1.14 8.60 -10.34
CA MET A 63 -1.94 7.62 -11.10
C MET A 63 -3.42 7.98 -11.29
N TYR A 64 -3.97 8.79 -10.40
CA TYR A 64 -5.35 9.27 -10.43
C TYR A 64 -5.65 10.30 -11.53
N VAL A 65 -4.62 10.88 -12.19
CA VAL A 65 -4.84 11.76 -13.35
C VAL A 65 -5.07 10.98 -14.64
N HIS A 66 -4.71 9.69 -14.66
CA HIS A 66 -4.98 8.79 -15.78
C HIS A 66 -6.37 8.13 -15.58
N PRO A 67 -7.39 8.42 -16.41
CA PRO A 67 -8.77 8.03 -16.12
C PRO A 67 -9.00 6.51 -15.94
N PRO A 68 -8.39 5.61 -16.73
CA PRO A 68 -8.47 4.16 -16.49
C PRO A 68 -7.91 3.77 -15.12
N SER A 69 -6.76 4.34 -14.73
CA SER A 69 -6.12 4.09 -13.44
C SER A 69 -6.94 4.66 -12.29
N LEU A 70 -7.56 5.84 -12.44
CA LEU A 70 -8.48 6.42 -11.46
C LEU A 70 -9.68 5.50 -11.19
N LYS A 71 -10.31 4.98 -12.25
CA LYS A 71 -11.44 4.06 -12.11
C LYS A 71 -11.03 2.79 -11.34
N LYS A 72 -9.87 2.22 -11.68
CA LYS A 72 -9.32 1.06 -10.97
C LYS A 72 -8.99 1.40 -9.51
N MET A 73 -8.36 2.54 -9.27
CA MET A 73 -7.98 3.03 -7.93
C MET A 73 -9.19 3.17 -7.03
N LYS A 74 -10.28 3.74 -7.55
CA LYS A 74 -11.54 3.87 -6.80
C LYS A 74 -12.09 2.50 -6.40
N GLY A 75 -12.13 1.53 -7.32
CA GLY A 75 -12.63 0.19 -7.02
C GLY A 75 -11.75 -0.60 -6.03
N ASP A 76 -10.42 -0.46 -6.15
CA ASP A 76 -9.48 -1.05 -5.19
C ASP A 76 -9.65 -0.44 -3.78
N LEU A 77 -9.83 0.89 -3.71
CA LEU A 77 -10.05 1.58 -2.44
C LEU A 77 -11.37 1.19 -1.78
N ASP A 78 -12.46 1.11 -2.56
CA ASP A 78 -13.77 0.66 -2.07
C ASP A 78 -13.66 -0.76 -1.50
N THR A 79 -13.07 -1.68 -2.27
CA THR A 79 -12.85 -3.06 -1.83
C THR A 79 -12.02 -3.12 -0.54
N PHE A 80 -10.98 -2.29 -0.44
CA PHE A 80 -10.14 -2.27 0.75
C PHE A 80 -10.90 -1.78 1.97
N ILE A 81 -11.62 -0.65 1.87
CA ILE A 81 -12.44 -0.09 2.95
C ILE A 81 -13.52 -1.09 3.37
N ASP A 82 -14.25 -1.67 2.42
CA ASP A 82 -15.28 -2.68 2.73
C ASP A 82 -14.68 -3.90 3.44
N SER A 83 -13.42 -4.27 3.14
CA SER A 83 -12.71 -5.36 3.84
C SER A 83 -12.25 -5.01 5.25
N THR A 84 -12.22 -3.72 5.63
CA THR A 84 -11.79 -3.26 6.96
C THR A 84 -12.96 -2.93 7.88
N VAL A 85 -14.14 -2.65 7.33
CA VAL A 85 -15.37 -2.49 8.11
C VAL A 85 -15.78 -3.87 8.65
N HIS A 86 -15.65 -4.05 9.96
CA HIS A 86 -16.12 -5.26 10.64
C HIS A 86 -17.62 -5.48 10.40
N LYS A 87 -17.99 -6.73 10.08
CA LYS A 87 -19.23 -7.32 10.59
C LYS A 87 -19.06 -7.65 12.06
#